data_AF-A0A328CA21-F1
#
_entry.id   AF-A0A328CA21-F1
#
_cell.length_a   1.000
_cell.length_b   1.000
_cell.length_c   1.000
_cell.angle_alpha   90.00
_cell.angle_beta   90.00
_cell.angle_gamma   90.00
#
_symmetry.space_group_name_H-M   'P 1'
#
loop_
_entity.id
_entity.type
_entity.pdbx_description
1 polymer ?
#
loop_
_entity_poly.entity_id
_entity_poly.type
_entity_poly.pdbx_seq_one_letter_code
_entity_poly.pdbx_strand_id
1 'polypeptide(L)'
;MGAFDGKVALVTGAGQGLGRAYALALASAGAKVVVNDPGCEPRDDALVSLAEEVVAEIRALGGEAVADRGSVAWRADAQAMVARAVECFGRLDVLINNAGVLRDKTLVRMKEQMWDQVLDVHLKGTFLVTRFAFEQMLRSGRGGRIINTSSYAGLKGNFGQSNYAAAKAGIAGLTRTVALEGARYNITCNAIAPLAKTRMSQALAEVPESFRAEDVAPLVLWLASEESAGVTGRVFGAHGRHYFEYVVETTPGVAREEPWTLEEVGAHFEAITARPRSVIGRGGCEDVAREEAREGIVGQASPHAQGPREAAVGKTFEMPARRLTAPEMIAYAEAVHERQPRYLSEEVEGGLVAAPLFAVQPLFSGLEAVLADEELAVDLLRLVHGEQEMIFYDVLRPGDLVVPRAEIASVEEKSSGWLVQVRQHLMREGEAVVEAVSTLFVRKRSPGAPAPQSEAKRAAPKNSPAEPAPDVPEVIFSQEEVVAEDQPRRYAAASGDHNAIHLDASVAKAAGLPDVILHGLCTMAFAARAAVDGVAQGRVERLRRIKVRFARPVFRGERLSTQIREREPGRFLLETLNEKGQPVLSHGEVEIG
;
A
#
# COMPACT_ATOMS: atom_id res chain seq x y z
N MET A 1 18.17 30.79 20.12
CA MET A 1 18.36 29.57 20.91
C MET A 1 17.70 28.44 20.16
N GLY A 2 18.43 27.35 19.90
CA GLY A 2 17.88 26.14 19.31
C GLY A 2 16.96 25.41 20.30
N ALA A 3 16.02 24.61 19.78
CA ALA A 3 15.04 23.89 20.60
C ALA A 3 15.67 22.87 21.57
N PHE A 4 16.94 22.52 21.36
CA PHE A 4 17.70 21.56 22.16
C PHE A 4 18.94 22.17 22.84
N ASP A 5 19.05 23.50 22.91
CA ASP A 5 20.18 24.15 23.58
C ASP A 5 20.34 23.63 25.02
N GLY A 6 21.54 23.13 25.33
CA GLY A 6 21.87 22.58 26.65
C GLY A 6 21.27 21.20 26.95
N LYS A 7 20.69 20.52 25.95
CA LYS A 7 20.22 19.13 26.04
C LYS A 7 21.29 18.15 25.56
N VAL A 8 21.27 16.94 26.12
CA VAL A 8 22.15 15.84 25.72
C VAL A 8 21.34 14.69 25.16
N ALA A 9 21.71 14.23 23.97
CA ALA A 9 21.04 13.15 23.27
C ALA A 9 21.97 11.96 23.01
N LEU A 10 21.47 10.74 23.19
CA LEU A 10 22.11 9.50 22.76
C LEU A 10 21.30 8.90 21.61
N VAL A 11 21.95 8.65 20.47
CA VAL A 11 21.33 7.99 19.30
C VAL A 11 22.07 6.71 18.99
N THR A 12 21.37 5.57 19.03
CA THR A 12 21.96 4.25 18.72
C THR A 12 21.84 3.91 17.23
N GLY A 13 22.86 3.26 16.66
CA GLY A 13 22.94 2.99 15.22
C GLY A 13 22.99 4.28 14.39
N ALA A 14 23.74 5.27 14.86
CA ALA A 14 23.78 6.62 14.33
C ALA A 14 24.87 6.85 13.26
N GLY A 15 25.59 5.80 12.84
CA GLY A 15 26.63 5.93 11.84
C GLY A 15 26.10 6.18 10.42
N GLN A 16 24.88 5.71 10.12
CA GLN A 16 24.26 5.83 8.78
C GLN A 16 22.73 5.93 8.86
N GLY A 17 22.10 6.18 7.71
CA GLY A 17 20.64 6.10 7.54
C GLY A 17 19.86 7.03 8.48
N LEU A 18 18.78 6.50 9.06
CA LEU A 18 17.89 7.23 9.97
C LEU A 18 18.63 7.77 11.20
N GLY A 19 19.45 6.94 11.86
CA GLY A 19 20.19 7.35 13.05
C GLY A 19 21.14 8.52 12.79
N ARG A 20 21.86 8.50 11.64
CA ARG A 20 22.70 9.63 11.23
C ARG A 20 21.88 10.90 11.00
N ALA A 21 20.74 10.80 10.33
CA ALA A 21 19.85 11.94 10.10
C ALA A 21 19.34 12.53 11.44
N TYR A 22 18.99 11.70 12.41
CA TYR A 22 18.58 12.15 13.75
C TYR A 22 19.72 12.85 14.50
N ALA A 23 20.93 12.27 14.47
CA ALA A 23 22.09 12.84 15.15
C ALA A 23 22.46 14.23 14.59
N LEU A 24 22.49 14.38 13.26
CA LEU A 24 22.77 15.66 12.61
C LEU A 24 21.66 16.69 12.89
N ALA A 25 20.40 16.28 12.84
CA ALA A 25 19.28 17.17 13.11
C ALA A 25 19.26 17.66 14.56
N LEU A 26 19.52 16.77 15.54
CA LEU A 26 19.63 17.13 16.95
C LEU A 26 20.79 18.11 17.21
N ALA A 27 21.96 17.83 16.63
CA ALA A 27 23.12 18.72 16.76
C ALA A 27 22.86 20.10 16.15
N SER A 28 22.26 20.15 14.96
CA SER A 28 21.85 21.39 14.30
C SER A 28 20.83 22.18 15.15
N ALA A 29 20.00 21.48 15.92
CA ALA A 29 19.03 22.09 16.85
C ALA A 29 19.61 22.45 18.23
N GLY A 30 20.92 22.28 18.46
CA GLY A 30 21.63 22.73 19.67
C GLY A 30 21.96 21.63 20.69
N ALA A 31 21.61 20.36 20.42
CA ALA A 31 21.91 19.25 21.32
C ALA A 31 23.40 18.86 21.29
N LYS A 32 23.91 18.40 22.42
CA LYS A 32 25.17 17.64 22.47
C LYS A 32 24.88 16.16 22.25
N VAL A 33 25.54 15.53 21.28
CA VAL A 33 25.12 14.20 20.79
C VAL A 33 26.15 13.12 21.07
N VAL A 34 25.74 12.03 21.69
CA VAL A 34 26.48 10.76 21.69
C VAL A 34 26.03 9.95 20.47
N VAL A 35 26.96 9.76 19.54
CA VAL A 35 26.75 9.00 18.30
C VAL A 35 27.22 7.58 18.54
N ASN A 36 26.29 6.65 18.77
CA ASN A 36 26.62 5.23 18.94
C ASN A 36 26.51 4.49 17.61
N ASP A 37 27.59 3.83 17.18
CA ASP A 37 27.56 2.83 16.11
C ASP A 37 28.75 1.88 16.26
N PRO A 38 28.53 0.56 16.44
CA PRO A 38 29.62 -0.40 16.55
C PRO A 38 30.36 -0.65 15.22
N GLY A 39 29.79 -0.23 14.09
CA GLY A 39 30.26 -0.55 12.74
C GLY A 39 29.77 -1.91 12.23
N CYS A 40 30.25 -2.30 11.05
CA CYS A 40 29.98 -3.62 10.48
C CYS A 40 30.95 -4.67 11.07
N GLU A 41 30.43 -5.88 11.31
CA GLU A 41 31.24 -7.06 11.63
C GLU A 41 31.84 -7.68 10.34
N PRO A 42 33.11 -8.13 10.36
CA PRO A 42 34.06 -8.02 11.46
C PRO A 42 34.57 -6.58 11.63
N ARG A 43 34.74 -6.17 12.89
CA ARG A 43 35.22 -4.84 13.27
C ARG A 43 36.67 -4.65 12.83
N ASP A 44 36.88 -3.79 11.84
CA ASP A 44 38.22 -3.33 11.47
C ASP A 44 38.60 -2.11 12.30
N ASP A 45 39.48 -2.29 13.29
CA ASP A 45 39.94 -1.21 14.16
C ASP A 45 40.97 -0.28 13.47
N ALA A 46 41.42 -0.59 12.26
CA ALA A 46 42.33 0.27 11.48
C ALA A 46 41.59 1.37 10.69
N LEU A 47 40.26 1.28 10.53
CA LEU A 47 39.43 2.26 9.83
C LEU A 47 38.74 3.22 10.81
N VAL A 48 38.58 4.48 10.38
CA VAL A 48 37.75 5.46 11.10
C VAL A 48 36.33 4.90 11.19
N SER A 49 35.79 4.78 12.40
CA SER A 49 34.46 4.19 12.58
C SER A 49 33.37 5.13 12.07
N LEU A 50 32.26 4.57 11.58
CA LEU A 50 31.10 5.35 11.10
C LEU A 50 30.59 6.38 12.14
N ALA A 51 30.68 6.04 13.43
CA ALA A 51 30.34 6.97 14.50
C ALA A 51 31.30 8.19 14.54
N GLU A 52 32.60 7.98 14.30
CA GLU A 52 33.58 9.06 14.27
C GLU A 52 33.39 9.97 13.04
N GLU A 53 33.03 9.42 11.88
CA GLU A 53 32.72 10.21 10.68
C GLU A 53 31.56 11.17 10.94
N VAL A 54 30.47 10.69 11.53
CA VAL A 54 29.30 11.53 11.87
C VAL A 54 29.66 12.56 12.95
N VAL A 55 30.50 12.20 13.93
CA VAL A 55 30.99 13.17 14.94
C VAL A 55 31.85 14.26 14.30
N ALA A 56 32.74 13.90 13.37
CA ALA A 56 33.55 14.86 12.64
C ALA A 56 32.68 15.82 11.82
N GLU A 57 31.64 15.30 11.17
CA GLU A 57 30.66 16.11 10.43
C GLU A 57 29.89 17.06 11.36
N ILE A 58 29.37 16.58 12.49
CA ILE A 58 28.69 17.42 13.49
C ILE A 58 29.60 18.57 13.95
N ARG A 59 30.87 18.26 14.26
CA ARG A 59 31.86 19.26 14.70
C ARG A 59 32.19 20.26 13.58
N ALA A 60 32.29 19.80 12.34
CA ALA A 60 32.52 20.68 11.19
C ALA A 60 31.35 21.66 10.97
N LEU A 61 30.12 21.25 11.34
CA LEU A 61 28.93 22.10 11.34
C LEU A 61 28.77 22.94 12.62
N GLY A 62 29.75 22.93 13.53
CA GLY A 62 29.76 23.73 14.76
C GLY A 62 29.02 23.12 15.95
N GLY A 63 28.56 21.87 15.86
CA GLY A 63 27.92 21.15 16.96
C GLY A 63 28.91 20.42 17.88
N GLU A 64 28.41 19.92 19.01
CA GLU A 64 29.20 19.10 19.95
C GLU A 64 28.75 17.64 19.90
N ALA A 65 29.68 16.72 19.66
CA ALA A 65 29.40 15.29 19.67
C ALA A 65 30.59 14.43 20.12
N VAL A 66 30.29 13.22 20.60
CA VAL A 66 31.26 12.17 20.95
C VAL A 66 30.82 10.82 20.39
N ALA A 67 31.77 10.03 19.91
CA ALA A 67 31.51 8.70 19.36
C ALA A 67 31.46 7.64 20.47
N ASP A 68 30.62 6.63 20.25
CA ASP A 68 30.58 5.39 21.02
C ASP A 68 30.51 4.19 20.06
N ARG A 69 31.28 3.13 20.36
CA ARG A 69 31.39 1.92 19.51
C ARG A 69 30.88 0.66 20.21
N GLY A 70 30.12 0.81 21.30
CA GLY A 70 29.53 -0.30 22.04
C GLY A 70 28.34 -0.90 21.29
N SER A 71 28.10 -2.19 21.43
CA SER A 71 26.90 -2.82 20.88
C SER A 71 25.77 -2.82 21.91
N VAL A 72 24.59 -2.38 21.49
CA VAL A 72 23.38 -2.35 22.34
C VAL A 72 22.97 -3.74 22.86
N ALA A 73 23.38 -4.81 22.18
CA ALA A 73 23.07 -6.19 22.58
C ALA A 73 23.80 -6.64 23.86
N TRP A 74 24.91 -5.98 24.21
CA TRP A 74 25.71 -6.30 25.38
C TRP A 74 25.39 -5.36 26.54
N ARG A 75 25.11 -5.93 27.70
CA ARG A 75 24.75 -5.16 28.89
C ARG A 75 25.82 -4.15 29.30
N ALA A 76 27.09 -4.54 29.28
CA ALA A 76 28.20 -3.68 29.68
C ALA A 76 28.32 -2.46 28.75
N ASP A 77 28.24 -2.68 27.44
CA ASP A 77 28.28 -1.63 26.43
C ASP A 77 27.07 -0.69 26.52
N ALA A 78 25.86 -1.25 26.69
CA ALA A 78 24.64 -0.46 26.88
C ALA A 78 24.72 0.47 28.12
N GLN A 79 25.35 0.00 29.20
CA GLN A 79 25.61 0.83 30.37
C GLN A 79 26.67 1.90 30.08
N ALA A 80 27.76 1.51 29.40
CA ALA A 80 28.88 2.39 29.10
C ALA A 80 28.49 3.55 28.15
N MET A 81 27.67 3.29 27.12
CA MET A 81 27.24 4.35 26.20
C MET A 81 26.36 5.41 26.86
N VAL A 82 25.54 5.01 27.84
CA VAL A 82 24.76 5.94 28.68
C VAL A 82 25.67 6.70 29.64
N ALA A 83 26.63 6.02 30.28
CA ALA A 83 27.62 6.66 31.14
C ALA A 83 28.45 7.71 30.39
N ARG A 84 28.85 7.42 29.15
CA ARG A 84 29.59 8.34 28.28
C ARG A 84 28.85 9.66 28.04
N ALA A 85 27.52 9.66 27.91
CA ALA A 85 26.73 10.89 27.82
C ALA A 85 26.90 11.77 29.07
N VAL A 86 26.85 11.15 30.24
CA VAL A 86 27.01 11.83 31.53
C VAL A 86 28.45 12.29 31.75
N GLU A 87 29.44 11.47 31.43
CA GLU A 87 30.86 11.80 31.58
C GLU A 87 31.29 12.95 30.67
N CYS A 88 30.84 12.96 29.41
CA CYS A 88 31.23 14.00 28.45
C CYS A 88 30.41 15.28 28.58
N PHE A 89 29.12 15.18 28.91
CA PHE A 89 28.19 16.30 28.82
C PHE A 89 27.38 16.57 30.09
N GLY A 90 27.58 15.77 31.15
CA GLY A 90 27.03 15.99 32.50
C GLY A 90 25.59 15.52 32.71
N ARG A 91 24.88 15.07 31.66
CA ARG A 91 23.47 14.64 31.73
C ARG A 91 23.07 13.76 30.54
N LEU A 92 21.86 13.23 30.56
CA LEU A 92 21.18 12.61 29.42
C LEU A 92 19.70 13.00 29.44
N ASP A 93 19.22 13.61 28.36
CA ASP A 93 17.84 14.12 28.24
C ASP A 93 17.02 13.36 27.19
N VAL A 94 17.68 12.96 26.10
CA VAL A 94 17.04 12.30 24.95
C VAL A 94 17.73 10.97 24.67
N LEU A 95 16.95 9.91 24.54
CA LEU A 95 17.40 8.63 24.00
C LEU A 95 16.61 8.30 22.73
N ILE A 96 17.31 8.02 21.63
CA ILE A 96 16.72 7.47 20.41
C ILE A 96 17.29 6.07 20.18
N ASN A 97 16.47 5.05 20.42
CA ASN A 97 16.79 3.66 20.14
C ASN A 97 16.50 3.35 18.66
N ASN A 98 17.54 3.35 17.82
CA ASN A 98 17.44 3.14 16.38
C ASN A 98 18.30 1.97 15.86
N ALA A 99 19.30 1.49 16.61
CA ALA A 99 20.14 0.37 16.20
C ALA A 99 19.33 -0.87 15.75
N GLY A 100 19.81 -1.54 14.68
CA GLY A 100 19.07 -2.64 14.09
C GLY A 100 19.82 -3.45 13.04
N VAL A 101 19.36 -4.69 12.82
CA VAL A 101 19.89 -5.65 11.84
C VAL A 101 18.75 -6.47 11.21
N LEU A 102 18.95 -6.97 10.00
CA LEU A 102 18.01 -7.90 9.35
C LEU A 102 18.60 -9.30 9.23
N ARG A 103 17.75 -10.31 9.45
CA ARG A 103 18.02 -11.74 9.23
C ARG A 103 16.75 -12.41 8.72
N ASP A 104 16.34 -11.98 7.53
CA ASP A 104 15.05 -12.37 6.97
C ASP A 104 15.05 -13.82 6.49
N LYS A 105 14.04 -14.56 6.93
CA LYS A 105 13.81 -15.95 6.53
C LYS A 105 12.38 -16.35 6.84
N THR A 106 11.77 -17.16 5.96
CA THR A 106 10.48 -17.78 6.26
C THR A 106 10.58 -18.60 7.54
N LEU A 107 9.49 -18.65 8.30
CA LEU A 107 9.47 -19.24 9.66
C LEU A 107 10.14 -20.62 9.73
N VAL A 108 9.79 -21.53 8.82
CA VAL A 108 10.33 -22.91 8.78
C VAL A 108 11.83 -22.95 8.45
N ARG A 109 12.35 -21.95 7.74
CA ARG A 109 13.76 -21.89 7.32
C ARG A 109 14.62 -21.03 8.28
N MET A 110 14.00 -20.40 9.27
CA MET A 110 14.67 -19.56 10.26
C MET A 110 15.54 -20.41 11.17
N LYS A 111 16.83 -20.09 11.26
CA LYS A 111 17.71 -20.67 12.27
C LYS A 111 17.56 -19.92 13.58
N GLU A 112 17.70 -20.62 14.70
CA GLU A 112 17.65 -20.02 16.05
C GLU A 112 18.65 -18.87 16.20
N GLN A 113 19.89 -19.02 15.73
CA GLN A 113 20.87 -17.94 15.74
C GLN A 113 20.41 -16.66 15.01
N MET A 114 19.63 -16.78 13.93
CA MET A 114 19.07 -15.63 13.21
C MET A 114 17.97 -14.95 14.01
N TRP A 115 17.20 -15.73 14.75
CA TRP A 115 16.20 -15.24 15.68
C TRP A 115 16.87 -14.48 16.83
N ASP A 116 17.81 -15.12 17.52
CA ASP A 116 18.52 -14.55 18.66
C ASP A 116 19.23 -13.25 18.30
N GLN A 117 19.95 -13.20 17.18
CA GLN A 117 20.65 -11.98 16.74
C GLN A 117 19.70 -10.79 16.55
N VAL A 118 18.53 -11.01 15.96
CA VAL A 118 17.55 -9.95 15.72
C VAL A 118 16.94 -9.49 17.05
N LEU A 119 16.55 -10.42 17.93
CA LEU A 119 15.98 -10.09 19.22
C LEU A 119 16.98 -9.42 20.17
N ASP A 120 18.24 -9.88 20.17
CA ASP A 120 19.33 -9.34 20.98
C ASP A 120 19.60 -7.86 20.63
N VAL A 121 19.72 -7.54 19.34
CA VAL A 121 20.00 -6.16 18.90
C VAL A 121 18.77 -5.27 19.07
N HIS A 122 17.59 -5.73 18.60
CA HIS A 122 16.41 -4.89 18.59
C HIS A 122 15.74 -4.81 19.94
N LEU A 123 15.18 -5.92 20.44
CA LEU A 123 14.31 -5.88 21.61
C LEU A 123 15.11 -5.78 22.91
N LYS A 124 16.06 -6.69 23.13
CA LYS A 124 16.92 -6.67 24.31
C LYS A 124 17.81 -5.43 24.32
N GLY A 125 18.39 -5.05 23.18
CA GLY A 125 19.19 -3.84 23.08
C GLY A 125 18.41 -2.58 23.43
N THR A 126 17.21 -2.40 22.86
CA THR A 126 16.30 -1.30 23.22
C THR A 126 15.99 -1.32 24.72
N PHE A 127 15.68 -2.49 25.29
CA PHE A 127 15.43 -2.63 26.73
C PHE A 127 16.64 -2.21 27.57
N LEU A 128 17.84 -2.70 27.26
CA LEU A 128 19.06 -2.44 28.04
C LEU A 128 19.40 -0.96 28.06
N VAL A 129 19.47 -0.32 26.90
CA VAL A 129 19.82 1.11 26.79
C VAL A 129 18.74 1.97 27.44
N THR A 130 17.46 1.66 27.20
CA THR A 130 16.33 2.35 27.83
C THR A 130 16.39 2.25 29.34
N ARG A 131 16.64 1.05 29.90
CA ARG A 131 16.75 0.85 31.34
C ARG A 131 17.81 1.77 31.96
N PHE A 132 19.03 1.78 31.40
CA PHE A 132 20.11 2.59 31.94
C PHE A 132 19.87 4.09 31.74
N ALA A 133 19.33 4.50 30.58
CA ALA A 133 18.98 5.89 30.33
C ALA A 133 17.88 6.38 31.28
N PHE A 134 16.84 5.57 31.48
CA PHE A 134 15.74 5.86 32.40
C PHE A 134 16.24 6.00 33.83
N GLU A 135 17.14 5.11 34.27
CA GLU A 135 17.79 5.23 35.58
C GLU A 135 18.55 6.55 35.74
N GLN A 136 19.28 7.00 34.71
CA GLN A 136 19.94 8.31 34.74
C GLN A 136 18.95 9.48 34.72
N MET A 137 17.88 9.41 33.93
CA MET A 137 16.83 10.43 33.87
C MET A 137 16.15 10.58 35.23
N LEU A 138 15.83 9.47 35.91
CA LEU A 138 15.31 9.47 37.28
C LEU A 138 16.26 10.14 38.27
N ARG A 139 17.54 9.74 38.27
CA ARG A 139 18.55 10.34 39.15
C ARG A 139 18.73 11.83 38.91
N SER A 140 18.60 12.28 37.67
CA SER A 140 18.72 13.70 37.33
C SER A 140 17.56 14.54 37.86
N GLY A 141 16.36 13.95 37.99
CA GLY A 141 15.12 14.64 38.36
C GLY A 141 14.63 15.67 37.34
N ARG A 142 15.16 15.68 36.12
CA ARG A 142 14.87 16.70 35.08
C ARG A 142 13.93 16.20 33.98
N GLY A 143 13.42 14.98 34.10
CA GLY A 143 12.64 14.30 33.06
C GLY A 143 13.50 13.73 31.95
N GLY A 144 12.85 13.36 30.84
CA GLY A 144 13.52 12.80 29.68
C GLY A 144 12.57 12.47 28.53
N ARG A 145 13.14 12.19 27.38
CA ARG A 145 12.42 11.81 26.16
C ARG A 145 13.05 10.56 25.56
N ILE A 146 12.25 9.50 25.41
CA ILE A 146 12.70 8.23 24.86
C ILE A 146 11.90 7.95 23.58
N ILE A 147 12.62 7.74 22.47
CA ILE A 147 12.05 7.41 21.18
C ILE A 147 12.55 6.04 20.78
N ASN A 148 11.64 5.09 20.69
CA ASN A 148 11.91 3.74 20.23
C ASN A 148 11.59 3.59 18.74
N THR A 149 12.24 2.63 18.09
CA THR A 149 11.96 2.32 16.67
C THR A 149 11.26 0.97 16.56
N SER A 150 9.94 1.00 16.38
CA SER A 150 9.14 -0.13 15.91
C SER A 150 9.20 -0.19 14.36
N SER A 151 8.25 -0.87 13.73
CA SER A 151 8.14 -0.94 12.28
C SER A 151 6.73 -1.40 11.89
N TYR A 152 6.36 -1.13 10.64
CA TYR A 152 5.17 -1.73 10.04
C TYR A 152 5.14 -3.25 10.23
N ALA A 153 6.25 -3.95 9.96
CA ALA A 153 6.35 -5.40 10.11
C ALA A 153 6.01 -5.89 11.53
N GLY A 154 6.31 -5.09 12.57
CA GLY A 154 5.93 -5.42 13.95
C GLY A 154 4.46 -5.14 14.28
N LEU A 155 3.81 -4.23 13.55
CA LEU A 155 2.44 -3.77 13.85
C LEU A 155 1.37 -4.47 13.00
N LYS A 156 1.73 -4.86 11.77
CA LYS A 156 0.83 -5.46 10.77
C LYS A 156 1.32 -6.83 10.28
N GLY A 157 2.56 -7.20 10.57
CA GLY A 157 3.21 -8.40 10.03
C GLY A 157 3.92 -8.13 8.71
N ASN A 158 4.91 -8.96 8.38
CA ASN A 158 5.52 -8.98 7.05
C ASN A 158 6.05 -10.39 6.75
N PHE A 159 5.89 -10.85 5.50
CA PHE A 159 6.27 -12.20 5.11
C PHE A 159 7.78 -12.41 5.25
N GLY A 160 8.19 -13.55 5.84
CA GLY A 160 9.61 -13.88 5.98
C GLY A 160 10.36 -13.10 7.05
N GLN A 161 9.66 -12.36 7.91
CA GLN A 161 10.27 -11.51 8.95
C GLN A 161 9.79 -11.82 10.36
N SER A 162 9.45 -13.07 10.71
CA SER A 162 8.83 -13.35 12.02
C SER A 162 9.72 -13.01 13.23
N ASN A 163 11.05 -13.11 13.12
CA ASN A 163 11.99 -12.61 14.15
C ASN A 163 11.94 -11.08 14.29
N TYR A 164 12.02 -10.36 13.17
CA TYR A 164 12.01 -8.90 13.13
C TYR A 164 10.66 -8.33 13.57
N ALA A 165 9.56 -8.89 13.07
CA ALA A 165 8.20 -8.57 13.47
C ALA A 165 8.00 -8.79 14.98
N ALA A 166 8.41 -9.94 15.53
CA ALA A 166 8.33 -10.20 16.96
C ALA A 166 9.11 -9.17 17.79
N ALA A 167 10.35 -8.85 17.40
CA ALA A 167 11.16 -7.86 18.09
C ALA A 167 10.52 -6.46 18.05
N LYS A 168 10.00 -6.04 16.88
CA LYS A 168 9.43 -4.70 16.66
C LYS A 168 8.05 -4.53 17.30
N ALA A 169 7.24 -5.60 17.35
CA ALA A 169 6.02 -5.67 18.15
C ALA A 169 6.33 -5.56 19.65
N GLY A 170 7.36 -6.29 20.11
CA GLY A 170 7.84 -6.24 21.49
C GLY A 170 8.30 -4.83 21.90
N ILE A 171 8.96 -4.09 21.01
CA ILE A 171 9.34 -2.70 21.23
C ILE A 171 8.10 -1.79 21.40
N ALA A 172 7.04 -1.99 20.61
CA ALA A 172 5.80 -1.23 20.77
C ALA A 172 5.13 -1.52 22.13
N GLY A 173 5.15 -2.78 22.59
CA GLY A 173 4.73 -3.16 23.94
C GLY A 173 5.57 -2.49 25.03
N LEU A 174 6.90 -2.59 24.94
CA LEU A 174 7.85 -1.97 25.87
C LEU A 174 7.63 -0.46 25.98
N THR A 175 7.39 0.22 24.85
CA THR A 175 7.15 1.66 24.78
C THR A 175 5.96 2.07 25.64
N ARG A 176 4.83 1.35 25.54
CA ARG A 176 3.62 1.64 26.34
C ARG A 176 3.87 1.48 27.83
N THR A 177 4.61 0.43 28.23
CA THR A 177 4.93 0.21 29.64
C THR A 177 5.89 1.28 30.19
N VAL A 178 6.98 1.58 29.48
CA VAL A 178 7.94 2.63 29.90
C VAL A 178 7.27 4.00 29.99
N ALA A 179 6.32 4.30 29.10
CA ALA A 179 5.53 5.53 29.17
C ALA A 179 4.72 5.64 30.47
N LEU A 180 4.09 4.54 30.92
CA LEU A 180 3.35 4.50 32.18
C LEU A 180 4.29 4.66 33.39
N GLU A 181 5.44 4.00 33.37
CA GLU A 181 6.44 4.10 34.45
C GLU A 181 7.08 5.50 34.53
N GLY A 182 7.25 6.18 33.39
CA GLY A 182 7.86 7.50 33.27
C GLY A 182 6.93 8.68 33.56
N ALA A 183 5.61 8.46 33.53
CA ALA A 183 4.61 9.53 33.56
C ALA A 183 4.76 10.51 34.73
N ARG A 184 5.08 10.01 35.94
CA ARG A 184 5.24 10.84 37.14
C ARG A 184 6.55 11.63 37.19
N TYR A 185 7.50 11.29 36.33
CA TYR A 185 8.86 11.82 36.35
C TYR A 185 9.13 12.77 35.16
N ASN A 186 8.11 13.15 34.40
CA ASN A 186 8.26 13.88 33.14
C ASN A 186 9.19 13.14 32.14
N ILE A 187 9.13 11.80 32.15
CA ILE A 187 9.82 10.95 31.19
C ILE A 187 8.77 10.42 30.22
N THR A 188 8.83 10.87 28.97
CA THR A 188 7.94 10.34 27.92
C THR A 188 8.64 9.24 27.13
N CYS A 189 7.85 8.27 26.65
CA CYS A 189 8.35 7.20 25.80
C CYS A 189 7.37 7.00 24.65
N ASN A 190 7.81 7.24 23.42
CA ASN A 190 7.03 7.00 22.21
C ASN A 190 7.81 6.12 21.25
N ALA A 191 7.13 5.55 20.26
CA ALA A 191 7.77 4.80 19.19
C ALA A 191 7.43 5.38 17.82
N ILE A 192 8.34 5.19 16.89
CA ILE A 192 8.10 5.40 15.47
C ILE A 192 8.15 4.08 14.70
N ALA A 193 7.34 3.98 13.66
CA ALA A 193 7.41 2.97 12.60
C ALA A 193 7.78 3.69 11.30
N PRO A 194 9.09 3.86 11.02
CA PRO A 194 9.53 4.67 9.89
C PRO A 194 9.57 3.86 8.58
N LEU A 195 9.31 4.57 7.48
CA LEU A 195 9.57 4.09 6.12
C LEU A 195 10.41 5.15 5.37
N ALA A 196 11.68 4.82 5.15
CA ALA A 196 12.64 5.66 4.45
C ALA A 196 13.63 4.81 3.65
N LYS A 197 14.17 5.36 2.56
CA LYS A 197 15.22 4.73 1.76
C LYS A 197 16.55 4.84 2.51
N THR A 198 17.08 3.69 2.92
CA THR A 198 18.34 3.54 3.65
C THR A 198 19.05 2.29 3.13
N ARG A 199 20.31 2.05 3.52
CA ARG A 199 21.00 0.79 3.19
C ARG A 199 20.20 -0.47 3.58
N MET A 200 19.44 -0.41 4.68
CA MET A 200 18.63 -1.53 5.16
C MET A 200 17.39 -1.78 4.28
N SER A 201 16.83 -0.72 3.66
CA SER A 201 15.67 -0.76 2.77
C SER A 201 16.04 -0.58 1.29
N GLN A 202 17.33 -0.55 0.94
CA GLN A 202 17.82 -0.37 -0.43
C GLN A 202 17.38 -1.50 -1.35
N ALA A 203 17.31 -2.73 -0.82
CA ALA A 203 16.82 -3.89 -1.55
C ALA A 203 15.28 -3.93 -1.70
N LEU A 204 14.56 -3.06 -0.98
CA LEU A 204 13.10 -2.92 -1.10
C LEU A 204 12.82 -1.88 -2.19
N ALA A 205 12.44 -2.35 -3.37
CA ALA A 205 12.09 -1.50 -4.52
C ALA A 205 10.90 -0.58 -4.22
N GLU A 206 10.03 -1.00 -3.30
CA GLU A 206 8.76 -0.37 -2.91
C GLU A 206 8.94 0.91 -2.09
N VAL A 207 10.11 1.14 -1.48
CA VAL A 207 10.39 2.40 -0.76
C VAL A 207 10.84 3.45 -1.79
N PRO A 208 10.08 4.53 -2.00
CA PRO A 208 10.43 5.56 -2.98
C PRO A 208 11.78 6.21 -2.65
N GLU A 209 12.58 6.50 -3.68
CA GLU A 209 13.84 7.26 -3.52
C GLU A 209 13.61 8.65 -2.89
N SER A 210 12.40 9.19 -3.03
CA SER A 210 12.00 10.46 -2.42
C SER A 210 11.78 10.39 -0.91
N PHE A 211 11.70 9.19 -0.31
CA PHE A 211 11.46 9.02 1.13
C PHE A 211 12.80 9.03 1.85
N ARG A 212 13.32 10.23 2.10
CA ARG A 212 14.64 10.40 2.66
C ARG A 212 14.61 10.16 4.17
N ALA A 213 15.74 9.73 4.74
CA ALA A 213 15.88 9.63 6.19
C ALA A 213 15.60 10.98 6.89
N GLU A 214 15.93 12.09 6.23
CA GLU A 214 15.65 13.44 6.74
C GLU A 214 14.15 13.78 6.77
N ASP A 215 13.30 13.13 5.98
CA ASP A 215 11.85 13.37 6.05
C ASP A 215 11.23 12.78 7.33
N VAL A 216 11.90 11.83 8.00
CA VAL A 216 11.45 11.23 9.27
C VAL A 216 11.93 12.03 10.48
N ALA A 217 13.10 12.67 10.39
CA ALA A 217 13.75 13.35 11.51
C ALA A 217 12.88 14.42 12.21
N PRO A 218 12.07 15.25 11.52
CA PRO A 218 11.25 16.27 12.18
C PRO A 218 10.29 15.72 13.23
N LEU A 219 9.58 14.61 12.93
CA LEU A 219 8.69 13.98 13.90
C LEU A 219 9.47 13.45 15.12
N VAL A 220 10.61 12.81 14.89
CA VAL A 220 11.46 12.29 15.97
C VAL A 220 11.97 13.41 16.86
N LEU A 221 12.44 14.52 16.28
CA LEU A 221 12.88 15.69 17.02
C LEU A 221 11.73 16.33 17.80
N TRP A 222 10.55 16.48 17.20
CA TRP A 222 9.41 17.04 17.92
C TRP A 222 9.02 16.16 19.12
N LEU A 223 8.95 14.83 18.95
CA LEU A 223 8.73 13.88 20.04
C LEU A 223 9.83 13.90 21.10
N ALA A 224 11.06 14.26 20.73
CA ALA A 224 12.21 14.42 21.62
C ALA A 224 12.28 15.79 22.32
N SER A 225 11.43 16.75 21.97
CA SER A 225 11.47 18.11 22.49
C SER A 225 10.71 18.26 23.81
N GLU A 226 10.82 19.42 24.46
CA GLU A 226 9.97 19.72 25.61
C GLU A 226 8.50 19.92 25.24
N GLU A 227 8.22 20.37 24.01
CA GLU A 227 6.86 20.63 23.51
C GLU A 227 5.99 19.36 23.51
N SER A 228 6.60 18.19 23.34
CA SER A 228 5.91 16.90 23.36
C SER A 228 5.66 16.33 24.77
N ALA A 229 5.84 17.11 25.85
CA ALA A 229 5.72 16.59 27.23
C ALA A 229 4.39 15.87 27.52
N GLY A 230 3.30 16.28 26.86
CA GLY A 230 1.98 15.65 26.98
C GLY A 230 1.76 14.41 26.09
N VAL A 231 2.75 14.02 25.29
CA VAL A 231 2.67 12.93 24.31
C VAL A 231 3.55 11.78 24.77
N THR A 232 2.93 10.68 25.21
CA THR A 232 3.65 9.49 25.69
C THR A 232 2.83 8.21 25.42
N GLY A 233 3.51 7.08 25.25
CA GLY A 233 2.89 5.77 25.05
C GLY A 233 2.34 5.53 23.64
N ARG A 234 2.63 6.42 22.69
CA ARG A 234 2.07 6.40 21.33
C ARG A 234 3.04 5.81 20.32
N VAL A 235 2.50 5.30 19.21
CA VAL A 235 3.27 4.70 18.12
C VAL A 235 2.91 5.41 16.82
N PHE A 236 3.86 6.12 16.22
CA PHE A 236 3.60 6.92 15.02
C PHE A 236 4.19 6.29 13.77
N GLY A 237 3.44 6.27 12.67
CA GLY A 237 3.95 6.03 11.33
C GLY A 237 4.61 7.28 10.77
N ALA A 238 5.78 7.12 10.16
CA ALA A 238 6.50 8.20 9.46
C ALA A 238 6.99 7.72 8.11
N HIS A 239 6.15 7.88 7.09
CA HIS A 239 6.37 7.36 5.75
C HIS A 239 6.71 8.52 4.81
N GLY A 240 8.01 8.77 4.62
CA GLY A 240 8.47 10.00 3.99
C GLY A 240 7.92 11.22 4.73
N ARG A 241 7.07 12.02 4.07
CA ARG A 241 6.46 13.24 4.63
C ARG A 241 5.06 13.03 5.21
N HIS A 242 4.56 11.81 5.22
CA HIS A 242 3.26 11.47 5.79
C HIS A 242 3.43 10.93 7.21
N TYR A 243 2.81 11.58 8.20
CA TYR A 243 2.83 11.19 9.60
C TYR A 243 1.43 10.79 10.07
N PHE A 244 1.32 9.68 10.78
CA PHE A 244 0.05 9.18 11.31
C PHE A 244 0.30 8.36 12.59
N GLU A 245 -0.75 7.88 13.25
CA GLU A 245 -0.64 7.06 14.46
C GLU A 245 -1.17 5.64 14.24
N TYR A 246 -0.45 4.66 14.78
CA TYR A 246 -0.95 3.30 14.96
C TYR A 246 -1.61 3.16 16.33
N VAL A 247 -2.93 2.96 16.32
CA VAL A 247 -3.73 2.75 17.52
C VAL A 247 -4.06 1.27 17.72
N VAL A 248 -4.11 0.83 18.98
CA VAL A 248 -4.64 -0.48 19.37
C VAL A 248 -6.05 -0.22 19.89
N GLU A 249 -7.04 -0.73 19.17
CA GLU A 249 -8.45 -0.60 19.53
C GLU A 249 -9.00 -1.94 20.04
N THR A 250 -10.00 -1.87 20.91
CA THR A 250 -10.78 -3.03 21.34
C THR A 250 -12.18 -2.89 20.77
N THR A 251 -12.72 -3.97 20.21
CA THR A 251 -14.12 -4.00 19.77
C THR A 251 -15.04 -3.88 20.98
N PRO A 252 -16.29 -3.42 20.83
CA PRO A 252 -17.26 -3.43 21.93
C PRO A 252 -17.49 -4.84 22.50
N GLY A 253 -17.29 -5.87 21.68
CA GLY A 253 -17.46 -7.27 22.06
C GLY A 253 -18.91 -7.63 22.38
N VAL A 254 -19.10 -8.82 22.95
CA VAL A 254 -20.40 -9.31 23.42
C VAL A 254 -20.23 -9.83 24.84
N ALA A 255 -21.07 -9.36 25.76
CA ALA A 255 -21.13 -9.87 27.12
C ALA A 255 -22.31 -10.83 27.26
N ARG A 256 -22.13 -11.89 28.06
CA ARG A 256 -23.17 -12.87 28.38
C ARG A 256 -23.14 -13.20 29.86
N GLU A 257 -24.31 -13.54 30.40
CA GLU A 257 -24.46 -13.97 31.78
C GLU A 257 -24.09 -15.45 31.94
N GLU A 258 -24.46 -16.28 30.96
CA GLU A 258 -24.11 -17.70 30.91
C GLU A 258 -22.72 -17.93 30.29
N PRO A 259 -21.99 -18.99 30.69
CA PRO A 259 -20.74 -19.38 30.06
C PRO A 259 -20.89 -19.62 28.55
N TRP A 260 -19.86 -19.26 27.78
CA TRP A 260 -19.82 -19.49 26.35
C TRP A 260 -19.69 -20.98 26.00
N THR A 261 -20.51 -21.47 25.09
CA THR A 261 -20.26 -22.72 24.33
C THR A 261 -19.54 -22.41 23.00
N LEU A 262 -19.01 -23.45 22.35
CA LEU A 262 -18.36 -23.34 21.04
C LEU A 262 -19.32 -22.78 19.97
N GLU A 263 -20.56 -23.27 19.97
CA GLU A 263 -21.59 -22.87 19.01
C GLU A 263 -21.97 -21.39 19.18
N GLU A 264 -22.07 -20.93 20.43
CA GLU A 264 -22.40 -19.55 20.74
C GLU A 264 -21.28 -18.59 20.33
N VAL A 265 -20.01 -18.97 20.52
CA VAL A 265 -18.88 -18.19 19.98
C VAL A 265 -18.99 -18.05 18.47
N GLY A 266 -19.29 -19.14 17.75
CA GLY A 266 -19.51 -19.11 16.31
C GLY A 266 -20.67 -18.21 15.90
N ALA A 267 -21.82 -18.33 16.58
CA ALA A 267 -23.02 -17.54 16.31
C ALA A 267 -22.85 -16.03 16.59
N HIS A 268 -21.98 -15.67 17.53
CA HIS A 268 -21.72 -14.28 17.91
C HIS A 268 -20.40 -13.72 17.35
N PHE A 269 -19.64 -14.46 16.54
CA PHE A 269 -18.29 -14.06 16.13
C PHE A 269 -18.25 -12.73 15.39
N GLU A 270 -19.21 -12.46 14.51
CA GLU A 270 -19.33 -11.17 13.83
C GLU A 270 -19.54 -10.01 14.81
N ALA A 271 -20.40 -10.20 15.81
CA ALA A 271 -20.65 -9.19 16.83
C ALA A 271 -19.44 -8.99 17.77
N ILE A 272 -18.72 -10.08 18.10
CA ILE A 272 -17.48 -10.05 18.89
C ILE A 272 -16.40 -9.21 18.17
N THR A 273 -16.32 -9.34 16.85
CA THR A 273 -15.28 -8.72 16.02
C THR A 273 -15.70 -7.41 15.36
N ALA A 274 -16.94 -6.96 15.60
CA ALA A 274 -17.47 -5.71 15.06
C ALA A 274 -16.68 -4.50 15.57
N ARG A 275 -16.07 -3.73 14.65
CA ARG A 275 -15.36 -2.50 15.01
C ARG A 275 -16.37 -1.40 15.41
N PRO A 276 -16.03 -0.55 16.39
CA PRO A 276 -16.89 0.58 16.73
C PRO A 276 -17.04 1.52 15.52
N ARG A 277 -18.25 2.02 15.27
CA ARG A 277 -18.48 3.08 14.27
C ARG A 277 -17.65 4.29 14.67
N SER A 278 -16.73 4.71 13.81
CA SER A 278 -15.88 5.87 14.10
C SER A 278 -16.75 7.14 14.15
N VAL A 279 -16.73 7.84 15.29
CA VAL A 279 -17.13 9.25 15.36
C VAL A 279 -15.89 10.05 15.02
N ILE A 280 -15.58 10.18 13.72
CA ILE A 280 -14.55 11.13 13.28
C ILE A 280 -15.27 12.34 12.70
N GLY A 281 -15.15 13.46 13.43
CA GLY A 281 -15.58 14.78 12.98
C GLY A 281 -14.91 15.18 11.68
N ARG A 282 -15.58 16.05 10.92
CA ARG A 282 -15.10 16.66 9.68
C ARG A 282 -13.64 17.12 9.82
N GLY A 283 -12.72 16.44 9.13
CA GLY A 283 -11.34 16.88 9.01
C GLY A 283 -10.33 15.73 8.99
N GLY A 284 -9.94 15.32 7.78
CA GLY A 284 -8.66 14.69 7.50
C GLY A 284 -8.53 13.22 7.92
N CYS A 285 -9.08 12.30 7.13
CA CYS A 285 -8.66 10.89 7.15
C CYS A 285 -9.06 10.19 5.84
N GLU A 286 -8.37 10.50 4.73
CA GLU A 286 -8.55 9.81 3.44
C GLU A 286 -7.35 8.92 3.06
N ASP A 287 -6.23 9.00 3.78
CA ASP A 287 -4.99 8.31 3.39
C ASP A 287 -4.73 6.98 4.15
N VAL A 288 -5.39 6.73 5.28
CA VAL A 288 -5.11 5.54 6.12
C VAL A 288 -5.72 4.26 5.53
N ALA A 289 -6.84 4.37 4.79
CA ALA A 289 -7.45 3.24 4.10
C ALA A 289 -6.68 2.81 2.83
N ARG A 290 -5.77 3.66 2.32
CA ARG A 290 -5.00 3.41 1.08
C ARG A 290 -3.75 2.56 1.29
N GLU A 291 -3.30 2.32 2.53
CA GLU A 291 -2.10 1.52 2.82
C GLU A 291 -2.41 0.05 3.17
N GLU A 292 -3.59 -0.28 3.72
CA GLU A 292 -3.99 -1.68 3.94
C GLU A 292 -4.16 -2.45 2.60
N ALA A 293 -4.44 -1.73 1.50
CA ALA A 293 -4.56 -2.27 0.15
C ALA A 293 -3.23 -2.39 -0.62
N ARG A 294 -2.12 -1.84 -0.10
CA ARG A 294 -0.83 -1.83 -0.82
C ARG A 294 0.03 -3.08 -0.62
N GLU A 295 -0.25 -3.87 0.41
CA GLU A 295 0.61 -5.01 0.78
C GLU A 295 -0.08 -6.39 0.68
N GLY A 296 -1.33 -6.42 0.23
CA GLY A 296 -1.93 -7.62 -0.32
C GLY A 296 -1.62 -7.71 -1.82
N ILE A 297 -1.23 -8.89 -2.30
CA ILE A 297 -0.95 -9.24 -3.71
C ILE A 297 0.53 -9.14 -4.12
N VAL A 298 1.35 -9.98 -3.48
CA VAL A 298 2.24 -10.85 -4.25
C VAL A 298 1.72 -12.27 -4.05
N GLY A 299 0.79 -12.69 -4.90
CA GLY A 299 0.34 -14.09 -4.93
C GLY A 299 1.52 -15.01 -5.20
N GLN A 300 1.90 -15.83 -4.22
CA GLN A 300 2.90 -16.87 -4.43
C GLN A 300 2.30 -17.96 -5.29
N ALA A 301 2.89 -18.20 -6.47
CA ALA A 301 2.60 -19.36 -7.27
C ALA A 301 2.84 -20.64 -6.44
N SER A 302 1.76 -21.41 -6.23
CA SER A 302 1.88 -22.74 -5.65
C SER A 302 2.69 -23.64 -6.60
N PRO A 303 3.77 -24.31 -6.13
CA PRO A 303 4.62 -25.16 -6.99
C PRO A 303 3.88 -26.33 -7.66
N HIS A 304 2.61 -26.57 -7.29
CA HIS A 304 1.79 -27.69 -7.74
C HIS A 304 0.42 -27.31 -8.33
N ALA A 305 0.14 -26.03 -8.61
CA ALA A 305 -1.12 -25.64 -9.25
C ALA A 305 -1.20 -26.21 -10.69
N GLN A 306 -2.17 -27.10 -10.94
CA GLN A 306 -2.43 -27.70 -12.26
C GLN A 306 -3.27 -26.79 -13.18
N GLY A 307 -3.55 -25.54 -12.76
CA GLY A 307 -4.41 -24.58 -13.45
C GLY A 307 -5.83 -24.50 -12.85
N PRO A 308 -6.67 -23.56 -13.33
CA PRO A 308 -8.03 -23.40 -12.84
C PRO A 308 -8.91 -24.64 -12.96
N ARG A 309 -9.71 -24.90 -11.92
CA ARG A 309 -10.55 -26.09 -11.80
C ARG A 309 -12.02 -25.75 -12.03
N GLU A 310 -12.70 -26.59 -12.81
CA GLU A 310 -14.15 -26.50 -13.07
C GLU A 310 -14.98 -26.63 -11.78
N ALA A 311 -14.45 -27.31 -10.74
CA ALA A 311 -15.10 -27.45 -9.44
C ALA A 311 -15.38 -26.10 -8.73
N ALA A 312 -14.64 -25.03 -9.08
CA ALA A 312 -14.86 -23.71 -8.50
C ALA A 312 -16.06 -22.96 -9.11
N VAL A 313 -16.61 -23.44 -10.24
CA VAL A 313 -17.75 -22.81 -10.92
C VAL A 313 -18.99 -22.81 -10.03
N GLY A 314 -19.68 -21.67 -9.97
CA GLY A 314 -20.87 -21.45 -9.14
C GLY A 314 -20.57 -20.99 -7.72
N LYS A 315 -19.29 -20.93 -7.30
CA LYS A 315 -18.92 -20.29 -6.04
C LYS A 315 -19.25 -18.80 -6.09
N THR A 316 -19.85 -18.31 -5.01
CA THR A 316 -20.26 -16.92 -4.85
C THR A 316 -19.55 -16.26 -3.68
N PHE A 317 -19.30 -14.97 -3.81
CA PHE A 317 -18.58 -14.14 -2.85
C PHE A 317 -19.41 -12.88 -2.63
N GLU A 318 -19.84 -12.64 -1.39
CA GLU A 318 -20.51 -11.41 -0.99
C GLU A 318 -19.58 -10.58 -0.11
N MET A 319 -19.35 -9.34 -0.49
CA MET A 319 -18.49 -8.41 0.23
C MET A 319 -19.32 -7.58 1.21
N PRO A 320 -18.71 -7.06 2.29
CA PRO A 320 -19.42 -6.18 3.22
C PRO A 320 -20.06 -4.98 2.53
N ALA A 321 -21.23 -4.57 3.01
CA ALA A 321 -21.88 -3.36 2.54
C ALA A 321 -20.98 -2.14 2.78
N ARG A 322 -20.85 -1.28 1.77
CA ARG A 322 -20.08 -0.04 1.86
C ARG A 322 -20.90 1.14 1.38
N ARG A 323 -20.69 2.30 2.01
CA ARG A 323 -21.32 3.56 1.60
C ARG A 323 -20.40 4.28 0.63
N LEU A 324 -20.93 4.69 -0.51
CA LEU A 324 -20.18 5.46 -1.49
C LEU A 324 -20.02 6.91 -1.03
N THR A 325 -18.89 7.54 -1.32
CA THR A 325 -18.58 8.92 -0.88
C THR A 325 -18.32 9.86 -2.06
N ALA A 326 -18.59 11.15 -1.88
CA ALA A 326 -18.28 12.14 -2.91
C ALA A 326 -16.77 12.22 -3.23
N PRO A 327 -15.85 12.22 -2.23
CA PRO A 327 -14.42 12.31 -2.52
C PRO A 327 -13.88 11.15 -3.37
N GLU A 328 -14.31 9.90 -3.14
CA GLU A 328 -13.84 8.78 -3.97
C GLU A 328 -14.38 8.85 -5.40
N MET A 329 -15.62 9.33 -5.60
CA MET A 329 -16.21 9.52 -6.93
C MET A 329 -15.47 10.61 -7.71
N ILE A 330 -15.18 11.74 -7.04
CA ILE A 330 -14.44 12.86 -7.62
C ILE A 330 -13.01 12.41 -7.96
N ALA A 331 -12.32 11.72 -7.05
CA ALA A 331 -10.97 11.22 -7.28
C ALA A 331 -10.92 10.25 -8.47
N TYR A 332 -11.92 9.38 -8.62
CA TYR A 332 -12.04 8.51 -9.79
C TYR A 332 -12.28 9.30 -11.07
N ALA A 333 -13.21 10.26 -11.06
CA ALA A 333 -13.48 11.13 -12.19
C ALA A 333 -12.22 11.86 -12.67
N GLU A 334 -11.45 12.47 -11.75
CA GLU A 334 -10.17 13.12 -12.06
C GLU A 334 -9.14 12.13 -12.63
N ALA A 335 -9.08 10.90 -12.08
CA ALA A 335 -8.19 9.85 -12.54
C ALA A 335 -8.53 9.29 -13.93
N VAL A 336 -9.73 9.57 -14.45
CA VAL A 336 -10.14 9.22 -15.83
C VAL A 336 -10.37 10.46 -16.70
N HIS A 337 -9.80 11.60 -16.29
CA HIS A 337 -9.85 12.88 -17.01
C HIS A 337 -11.29 13.37 -17.29
N GLU A 338 -12.22 13.07 -16.39
CA GLU A 338 -13.54 13.69 -16.46
C GLU A 338 -13.45 15.19 -16.21
N ARG A 339 -14.32 15.93 -16.91
CA ARG A 339 -14.33 17.40 -16.88
C ARG A 339 -15.72 17.97 -16.62
N GLN A 340 -16.76 17.15 -16.70
CA GLN A 340 -18.10 17.64 -16.47
C GLN A 340 -18.29 17.95 -14.97
N PRO A 341 -18.82 19.13 -14.61
CA PRO A 341 -19.04 19.50 -13.20
C PRO A 341 -19.83 18.46 -12.41
N ARG A 342 -20.73 17.73 -13.08
CA ARG A 342 -21.58 16.69 -12.47
C ARG A 342 -20.85 15.46 -11.93
N TYR A 343 -19.56 15.32 -12.23
CA TYR A 343 -18.69 14.27 -11.69
C TYR A 343 -17.62 14.83 -10.74
N LEU A 344 -17.51 16.16 -10.60
CA LEU A 344 -16.41 16.83 -9.91
C LEU A 344 -16.87 17.72 -8.74
N SER A 345 -18.17 17.97 -8.60
CA SER A 345 -18.71 18.85 -7.58
C SER A 345 -20.06 18.35 -7.04
N GLU A 346 -20.26 18.51 -5.74
CA GLU A 346 -21.57 18.31 -5.09
C GLU A 346 -22.52 19.50 -5.32
N GLU A 347 -21.99 20.67 -5.69
CA GLU A 347 -22.71 21.93 -5.86
C GLU A 347 -23.27 22.12 -7.29
N VAL A 348 -23.77 21.05 -7.90
CA VAL A 348 -24.43 21.09 -9.21
C VAL A 348 -25.91 20.74 -9.10
N GLU A 349 -26.71 21.26 -10.04
CA GLU A 349 -28.12 20.89 -10.14
C GLU A 349 -28.26 19.38 -10.43
N GLY A 350 -29.03 18.68 -9.59
CA GLY A 350 -29.15 17.21 -9.63
C GLY A 350 -28.13 16.45 -8.78
N GLY A 351 -27.15 17.14 -8.18
CA GLY A 351 -26.11 16.56 -7.33
C GLY A 351 -25.03 15.81 -8.07
N LEU A 352 -23.98 15.43 -7.34
CA LEU A 352 -22.88 14.62 -7.84
C LEU A 352 -23.39 13.21 -8.21
N VAL A 353 -23.02 12.73 -9.40
CA VAL A 353 -23.20 11.35 -9.83
C VAL A 353 -21.83 10.73 -10.12
N ALA A 354 -21.73 9.42 -10.03
CA ALA A 354 -20.50 8.73 -10.36
C ALA A 354 -20.15 8.87 -11.85
N ALA A 355 -18.87 9.09 -12.15
CA ALA A 355 -18.36 9.08 -13.52
C ALA A 355 -18.61 7.71 -14.20
N PRO A 356 -18.61 7.65 -15.54
CA PRO A 356 -18.68 6.38 -16.26
C PRO A 356 -17.63 5.41 -15.73
N LEU A 357 -17.98 4.13 -15.60
CA LEU A 357 -17.09 3.06 -15.11
C LEU A 357 -16.69 3.13 -13.64
N PHE A 358 -17.11 4.12 -12.84
CA PHE A 358 -16.78 4.18 -11.39
C PHE A 358 -17.10 2.87 -10.64
N ALA A 359 -18.17 2.17 -11.03
CA ALA A 359 -18.58 0.92 -10.41
C ALA A 359 -17.50 -0.19 -10.41
N VAL A 360 -16.44 -0.07 -11.23
CA VAL A 360 -15.28 -0.97 -11.13
C VAL A 360 -14.60 -0.90 -9.76
N GLN A 361 -14.59 0.27 -9.11
CA GLN A 361 -13.95 0.48 -7.80
C GLN A 361 -14.59 -0.37 -6.69
N PRO A 362 -15.90 -0.29 -6.43
CA PRO A 362 -16.51 -1.17 -5.43
C PRO A 362 -16.59 -2.63 -5.88
N LEU A 363 -16.60 -2.93 -7.18
CA LEU A 363 -16.61 -4.32 -7.68
C LEU A 363 -15.25 -5.01 -7.54
N PHE A 364 -14.14 -4.27 -7.43
CA PHE A 364 -12.80 -4.83 -7.42
C PHE A 364 -12.57 -5.85 -6.29
N SER A 365 -13.10 -5.59 -5.08
CA SER A 365 -12.96 -6.51 -3.94
C SER A 365 -13.60 -7.89 -4.18
N GLY A 366 -14.69 -7.94 -4.94
CA GLY A 366 -15.31 -9.20 -5.35
C GLY A 366 -14.43 -9.98 -6.33
N LEU A 367 -13.74 -9.29 -7.24
CA LEU A 367 -12.78 -9.91 -8.16
C LEU A 367 -11.55 -10.43 -7.39
N GLU A 368 -11.05 -9.68 -6.41
CA GLU A 368 -9.96 -10.12 -5.54
C GLU A 368 -10.31 -11.39 -4.76
N ALA A 369 -11.52 -11.46 -4.19
CA ALA A 369 -12.00 -12.63 -3.47
C ALA A 369 -12.05 -13.88 -4.38
N VAL A 370 -12.51 -13.72 -5.62
CA VAL A 370 -12.51 -14.80 -6.62
C VAL A 370 -11.09 -15.25 -6.97
N LEU A 371 -10.17 -14.31 -7.20
CA LEU A 371 -8.79 -14.61 -7.55
C LEU A 371 -7.98 -15.24 -6.40
N ALA A 372 -8.41 -15.02 -5.16
CA ALA A 372 -7.83 -15.63 -3.97
C ALA A 372 -8.38 -17.04 -3.67
N ASP A 373 -9.42 -17.51 -4.38
CA ASP A 373 -10.01 -18.83 -4.15
C ASP A 373 -9.03 -19.96 -4.47
N GLU A 374 -8.78 -20.82 -3.47
CA GLU A 374 -7.80 -21.91 -3.58
C GLU A 374 -8.22 -22.99 -4.58
N GLU A 375 -9.52 -23.20 -4.82
CA GLU A 375 -9.99 -24.17 -5.81
C GLU A 375 -9.88 -23.63 -7.24
N LEU A 376 -10.06 -22.32 -7.43
CA LEU A 376 -9.80 -21.66 -8.71
C LEU A 376 -8.30 -21.65 -9.04
N ALA A 377 -7.40 -21.69 -8.05
CA ALA A 377 -5.97 -21.99 -8.22
C ALA A 377 -5.27 -21.20 -9.35
N VAL A 378 -5.60 -19.92 -9.51
CA VAL A 378 -5.08 -19.06 -10.59
C VAL A 378 -3.62 -18.68 -10.33
N ASP A 379 -2.79 -18.78 -11.37
CA ASP A 379 -1.46 -18.16 -11.37
C ASP A 379 -1.56 -16.71 -11.86
N LEU A 380 -1.53 -15.76 -10.91
CA LEU A 380 -1.71 -14.33 -11.17
C LEU A 380 -0.67 -13.75 -12.14
N LEU A 381 0.56 -14.28 -12.18
CA LEU A 381 1.60 -13.81 -13.11
C LEU A 381 1.29 -14.15 -14.57
N ARG A 382 0.29 -14.99 -14.80
CA ARG A 382 -0.05 -15.54 -16.12
C ARG A 382 -1.51 -15.26 -16.48
N LEU A 383 -2.19 -14.51 -15.63
CA LEU A 383 -3.52 -13.99 -15.81
C LEU A 383 -3.47 -12.77 -16.72
N VAL A 384 -4.39 -12.72 -17.68
CA VAL A 384 -4.61 -11.56 -18.53
C VAL A 384 -6.09 -11.22 -18.48
N HIS A 385 -6.43 -9.98 -18.18
CA HIS A 385 -7.79 -9.48 -18.33
C HIS A 385 -8.07 -9.26 -19.83
N GLY A 386 -8.94 -10.10 -20.41
CA GLY A 386 -9.16 -10.15 -21.86
C GLY A 386 -10.36 -9.34 -22.34
N GLU A 387 -11.51 -9.47 -21.67
CA GLU A 387 -12.74 -8.78 -22.04
C GLU A 387 -13.46 -8.28 -20.79
N GLN A 388 -14.12 -7.13 -20.90
CA GLN A 388 -14.98 -6.57 -19.86
C GLN A 388 -16.32 -6.19 -20.49
N GLU A 389 -17.39 -6.59 -19.83
CA GLU A 389 -18.75 -6.15 -20.11
C GLU A 389 -19.35 -5.54 -18.84
N MET A 390 -20.07 -4.44 -18.98
CA MET A 390 -20.79 -3.79 -17.89
C MET A 390 -22.17 -3.34 -18.34
N ILE A 391 -23.16 -3.59 -17.50
CA ILE A 391 -24.57 -3.24 -17.69
C ILE A 391 -24.98 -2.34 -16.53
N PHE A 392 -25.58 -1.20 -16.84
CA PHE A 392 -25.98 -0.18 -15.86
C PHE A 392 -27.51 -0.09 -15.79
N TYR A 393 -28.04 -0.46 -14.64
CA TYR A 393 -29.47 -0.41 -14.36
C TYR A 393 -29.85 0.95 -13.76
N ASP A 394 -28.98 1.51 -12.90
CA ASP A 394 -29.11 2.85 -12.34
C ASP A 394 -27.74 3.50 -12.07
N VAL A 395 -27.73 4.81 -11.85
CA VAL A 395 -26.53 5.59 -11.52
C VAL A 395 -26.24 5.59 -10.03
N LEU A 396 -24.94 5.61 -9.72
CA LEU A 396 -24.43 5.64 -8.36
C LEU A 396 -24.30 7.08 -7.88
N ARG A 397 -24.63 7.32 -6.61
CA ARG A 397 -24.55 8.63 -5.96
C ARG A 397 -23.83 8.56 -4.62
N PRO A 398 -23.23 9.67 -4.16
CA PRO A 398 -22.73 9.76 -2.80
C PRO A 398 -23.82 9.40 -1.80
N GLY A 399 -23.48 8.58 -0.81
CA GLY A 399 -24.40 8.10 0.20
C GLY A 399 -25.08 6.78 -0.15
N ASP A 400 -25.02 6.28 -1.40
CA ASP A 400 -25.54 4.96 -1.74
C ASP A 400 -24.87 3.88 -0.88
N LEU A 401 -25.68 2.98 -0.29
CA LEU A 401 -25.19 1.80 0.42
C LEU A 401 -25.21 0.62 -0.55
N VAL A 402 -24.03 0.16 -0.95
CA VAL A 402 -23.88 -0.88 -1.97
C VAL A 402 -23.20 -2.14 -1.43
N VAL A 403 -23.57 -3.30 -1.99
CA VAL A 403 -23.02 -4.61 -1.64
C VAL A 403 -22.44 -5.27 -2.90
N PRO A 404 -21.11 -5.35 -3.03
CA PRO A 404 -20.48 -6.08 -4.13
C PRO A 404 -20.68 -7.60 -3.98
N ARG A 405 -21.07 -8.26 -5.07
CA ARG A 405 -21.16 -9.71 -5.19
C ARG A 405 -20.36 -10.18 -6.40
N ALA A 406 -19.74 -11.34 -6.29
CA ALA A 406 -19.04 -11.99 -7.40
C ALA A 406 -19.35 -13.49 -7.46
N GLU A 407 -19.25 -14.05 -8.65
CA GLU A 407 -19.49 -15.46 -8.95
C GLU A 407 -18.46 -15.94 -9.98
N ILE A 408 -17.91 -17.13 -9.77
CA ILE A 408 -17.14 -17.85 -10.79
C ILE A 408 -18.13 -18.45 -11.78
N ALA A 409 -18.42 -17.73 -12.86
CA ALA A 409 -19.48 -18.08 -13.80
C ALA A 409 -19.10 -19.24 -14.75
N SER A 410 -17.84 -19.29 -15.18
CA SER A 410 -17.34 -20.39 -16.02
C SER A 410 -15.82 -20.55 -15.94
N VAL A 411 -15.36 -21.78 -16.16
CA VAL A 411 -13.95 -22.12 -16.37
C VAL A 411 -13.88 -23.04 -17.58
N GLU A 412 -13.27 -22.58 -18.66
CA GLU A 412 -13.13 -23.35 -19.90
C GLU A 412 -11.66 -23.59 -20.22
N GLU A 413 -11.24 -24.85 -20.28
CA GLU A 413 -9.91 -25.20 -20.75
C GLU A 413 -9.79 -25.00 -22.27
N LYS A 414 -8.73 -24.29 -22.69
CA LYS A 414 -8.33 -24.11 -24.08
C LYS A 414 -6.97 -24.79 -24.33
N SER A 415 -6.56 -24.86 -25.59
CA SER A 415 -5.28 -25.45 -25.99
C SER A 415 -4.07 -24.75 -25.36
N SER A 416 -4.16 -23.44 -25.13
CA SER A 416 -3.04 -22.59 -24.64
C SER A 416 -3.22 -22.07 -23.20
N GLY A 417 -4.32 -22.40 -22.52
CA GLY A 417 -4.67 -21.80 -21.23
C GLY A 417 -6.08 -22.14 -20.78
N TRP A 418 -6.61 -21.38 -19.84
CA TRP A 418 -7.99 -21.43 -19.37
C TRP A 418 -8.65 -20.08 -19.56
N LEU A 419 -9.91 -20.07 -19.96
CA LEU A 419 -10.78 -18.90 -19.96
C LEU A 419 -11.64 -18.96 -18.70
N VAL A 420 -11.58 -17.94 -17.87
CA VAL A 420 -12.36 -17.85 -16.62
C VAL A 420 -13.27 -16.64 -16.75
N GLN A 421 -14.58 -16.83 -16.57
CA GLN A 421 -15.53 -15.72 -16.50
C GLN A 421 -15.95 -15.48 -15.05
N VAL A 422 -15.87 -14.23 -14.63
CA VAL A 422 -16.32 -13.77 -13.32
C VAL A 422 -17.52 -12.86 -13.55
N ARG A 423 -18.68 -13.23 -13.03
CA ARG A 423 -19.87 -12.37 -13.02
C ARG A 423 -19.90 -11.62 -11.70
N GLN A 424 -20.18 -10.32 -11.74
CA GLN A 424 -20.21 -9.47 -10.57
C GLN A 424 -21.46 -8.60 -10.59
N HIS A 425 -22.01 -8.34 -9.42
CA HIS A 425 -23.14 -7.43 -9.24
C HIS A 425 -22.81 -6.42 -8.15
N LEU A 426 -23.13 -5.16 -8.39
CA LEU A 426 -23.17 -4.15 -7.35
C LEU A 426 -24.64 -4.00 -6.95
N MET A 427 -24.97 -4.45 -5.74
CA MET A 427 -26.34 -4.44 -5.24
C MET A 427 -26.61 -3.16 -4.47
N ARG A 428 -27.80 -2.56 -4.61
CA ARG A 428 -28.33 -1.49 -3.75
C ARG A 428 -29.76 -1.87 -3.38
N GLU A 429 -30.07 -1.90 -2.09
CA GLU A 429 -31.40 -2.28 -1.58
C GLU A 429 -31.91 -3.65 -2.09
N GLY A 430 -31.00 -4.58 -2.36
CA GLY A 430 -31.33 -5.94 -2.83
C GLY A 430 -31.46 -6.08 -4.35
N GLU A 431 -31.41 -4.98 -5.11
CA GLU A 431 -31.44 -4.97 -6.57
C GLU A 431 -30.06 -4.67 -7.17
N ALA A 432 -29.76 -5.24 -8.33
CA ALA A 432 -28.51 -4.94 -9.03
C ALA A 432 -28.60 -3.55 -9.67
N VAL A 433 -27.69 -2.65 -9.30
CA VAL A 433 -27.55 -1.33 -9.95
C VAL A 433 -26.54 -1.37 -11.08
N VAL A 434 -25.55 -2.26 -10.97
CA VAL A 434 -24.56 -2.56 -12.02
C VAL A 434 -24.30 -4.06 -12.05
N GLU A 435 -24.22 -4.63 -13.25
CA GLU A 435 -23.70 -5.97 -13.50
C GLU A 435 -22.41 -5.85 -14.33
N ALA A 436 -21.42 -6.70 -14.03
CA ALA A 436 -20.18 -6.76 -14.77
C ALA A 436 -19.79 -8.22 -15.06
N VAL A 437 -19.27 -8.47 -16.25
CA VAL A 437 -18.68 -9.77 -16.61
C VAL A 437 -17.25 -9.55 -17.06
N SER A 438 -16.32 -10.10 -16.28
CA SER A 438 -14.88 -10.01 -16.49
C SER A 438 -14.40 -11.35 -17.06
N THR A 439 -13.81 -11.32 -18.25
CA THR A 439 -13.26 -12.52 -18.90
C THR A 439 -11.74 -12.51 -18.78
N LEU A 440 -11.21 -13.50 -18.07
CA LEU A 440 -9.80 -13.64 -17.74
C LEU A 440 -9.20 -14.84 -18.49
N PHE A 441 -7.96 -14.70 -18.96
CA PHE A 441 -7.24 -15.79 -19.60
C PHE A 441 -5.99 -16.17 -18.80
N VAL A 442 -5.90 -17.42 -18.35
CA VAL A 442 -4.77 -17.96 -17.58
C VAL A 442 -3.91 -18.85 -18.49
N ARG A 443 -2.64 -18.49 -18.71
CA ARG A 443 -1.77 -19.23 -19.65
C ARG A 443 -1.24 -20.55 -19.07
N LYS A 444 -1.23 -21.63 -19.88
CA LYS A 444 -0.61 -22.93 -19.52
C LYS A 444 0.91 -22.84 -19.33
N ARG A 445 1.48 -23.69 -18.47
CA ARG A 445 2.94 -23.79 -18.24
C ARG A 445 3.58 -24.61 -19.36
N SER A 446 4.50 -24.02 -20.12
CA SER A 446 5.28 -24.76 -21.12
C SER A 446 6.35 -25.59 -20.40
N PRO A 447 6.44 -26.92 -20.61
CA PRO A 447 7.52 -27.71 -20.05
C PRO A 447 8.85 -27.29 -20.71
N GLY A 448 9.80 -26.77 -19.93
CA GLY A 448 11.21 -26.61 -20.35
C GLY A 448 11.61 -25.34 -21.13
N ALA A 449 10.82 -24.26 -21.14
CA ALA A 449 11.24 -23.01 -21.77
C ALA A 449 12.10 -22.13 -20.83
N PRO A 450 13.21 -21.51 -21.30
CA PRO A 450 13.93 -20.50 -20.54
C PRO A 450 13.07 -19.25 -20.29
N ALA A 451 13.48 -18.40 -19.33
CA ALA A 451 12.87 -17.11 -19.05
C ALA A 451 12.57 -16.32 -20.34
N PRO A 452 11.43 -15.62 -20.44
CA PRO A 452 10.96 -15.06 -21.69
C PRO A 452 12.00 -14.10 -22.29
N GLN A 453 12.50 -14.47 -23.48
CA GLN A 453 13.23 -13.53 -24.33
C GLN A 453 12.23 -12.51 -24.89
N SER A 454 12.69 -11.26 -25.01
CA SER A 454 11.93 -10.14 -25.54
C SER A 454 11.41 -10.42 -26.95
N GLU A 455 10.13 -10.78 -27.08
CA GLU A 455 9.41 -10.67 -28.33
C GLU A 455 8.05 -10.03 -28.08
N ALA A 456 7.99 -8.72 -28.32
CA ALA A 456 6.77 -7.93 -28.40
C ALA A 456 5.96 -8.30 -29.66
N LYS A 457 5.54 -9.57 -29.80
CA LYS A 457 4.62 -10.04 -30.84
C LYS A 457 3.94 -11.34 -30.38
N ARG A 458 2.76 -11.24 -29.76
CA ARG A 458 1.67 -12.24 -29.94
C ARG A 458 0.36 -11.73 -29.33
N ALA A 459 -0.58 -11.44 -30.22
CA ALA A 459 -1.95 -11.07 -29.93
C ALA A 459 -2.69 -12.19 -29.18
N ALA A 460 -3.83 -11.81 -28.58
CA ALA A 460 -4.82 -12.71 -28.01
C ALA A 460 -5.11 -13.93 -28.93
N PRO A 461 -5.48 -15.10 -28.39
CA PRO A 461 -5.69 -16.30 -29.19
C PRO A 461 -6.66 -16.05 -30.35
N LYS A 462 -6.26 -16.48 -31.56
CA LYS A 462 -7.10 -16.51 -32.75
C LYS A 462 -8.16 -17.60 -32.59
N ASN A 463 -9.42 -17.28 -32.90
CA ASN A 463 -10.42 -18.29 -33.29
C ASN A 463 -11.30 -17.80 -34.44
N SER A 464 -11.57 -18.76 -35.33
CA SER A 464 -12.44 -18.86 -36.51
C SER A 464 -12.37 -17.77 -37.59
N PRO A 465 -12.49 -18.13 -38.89
CA PRO A 465 -12.47 -17.18 -39.99
C PRO A 465 -13.57 -16.14 -39.80
N ALA A 466 -13.22 -14.87 -39.91
CA ALA A 466 -14.19 -13.79 -39.99
C ALA A 466 -15.13 -14.06 -41.17
N GLU A 467 -16.44 -14.04 -40.90
CA GLU A 467 -17.43 -13.82 -41.94
C GLU A 467 -17.07 -12.51 -42.70
N PRO A 468 -17.43 -12.39 -43.99
CA PRO A 468 -17.10 -11.21 -44.79
C PRO A 468 -17.57 -9.94 -44.07
N ALA A 469 -16.68 -8.94 -43.98
CA ALA A 469 -17.00 -7.68 -43.32
C ALA A 469 -18.20 -7.01 -44.03
N PRO A 470 -19.31 -6.72 -43.32
CA PRO A 470 -20.32 -5.80 -43.82
C PRO A 470 -19.71 -4.39 -43.99
N ASP A 471 -20.36 -3.52 -44.76
CA ASP A 471 -20.03 -2.09 -44.85
C ASP A 471 -19.76 -1.54 -43.45
N VAL A 472 -18.50 -1.17 -43.17
CA VAL A 472 -18.12 -0.64 -41.87
C VAL A 472 -18.77 0.74 -41.76
N PRO A 473 -19.69 0.97 -40.81
CA PRO A 473 -20.38 2.25 -40.71
C PRO A 473 -19.41 3.41 -40.48
N GLU A 474 -19.78 4.61 -40.92
CA GLU A 474 -18.95 5.80 -40.75
C GLU A 474 -18.77 6.16 -39.26
N VAL A 475 -17.63 6.77 -38.96
CA VAL A 475 -17.35 7.30 -37.61
C VAL A 475 -18.20 8.54 -37.38
N ILE A 476 -19.14 8.46 -36.43
CA ILE A 476 -20.04 9.55 -36.08
C ILE A 476 -19.51 10.43 -34.95
N PHE A 477 -18.58 9.89 -34.14
CA PHE A 477 -17.92 10.62 -33.07
C PHE A 477 -16.51 10.07 -32.84
N SER A 478 -15.58 10.95 -32.52
CA SER A 478 -14.24 10.57 -32.10
C SER A 478 -13.73 11.49 -31.01
N GLN A 479 -13.03 10.93 -30.03
CA GLN A 479 -12.41 11.67 -28.94
C GLN A 479 -10.97 11.20 -28.77
N GLU A 480 -10.05 12.16 -28.69
CA GLU A 480 -8.64 11.91 -28.42
C GLU A 480 -8.38 11.98 -26.91
N GLU A 481 -7.48 11.13 -26.44
CA GLU A 481 -7.00 11.10 -25.06
C GLU A 481 -5.47 10.94 -25.05
N VAL A 482 -4.81 11.66 -24.15
CA VAL A 482 -3.37 11.53 -23.94
C VAL A 482 -3.17 10.81 -22.61
N VAL A 483 -2.50 9.66 -22.64
CA VAL A 483 -2.15 8.97 -21.42
C VAL A 483 -1.03 9.74 -20.73
N ALA A 484 -1.36 10.42 -19.62
CA ALA A 484 -0.37 11.17 -18.86
C ALA A 484 0.71 10.23 -18.26
N GLU A 485 1.90 10.79 -17.98
CA GLU A 485 2.99 10.03 -17.35
C GLU A 485 2.59 9.39 -16.02
N ASP A 486 1.74 10.07 -15.25
CA ASP A 486 1.26 9.62 -13.94
C ASP A 486 -0.10 8.88 -13.99
N GLN A 487 -0.66 8.67 -15.19
CA GLN A 487 -2.00 8.09 -15.35
C GLN A 487 -2.17 6.73 -14.65
N PRO A 488 -1.25 5.75 -14.82
CA PRO A 488 -1.40 4.45 -14.15
C PRO A 488 -1.44 4.59 -12.63
N ARG A 489 -0.66 5.52 -12.07
CA ARG A 489 -0.63 5.78 -10.63
C ARG A 489 -1.92 6.43 -10.14
N ARG A 490 -2.43 7.45 -10.84
CA ARG A 490 -3.70 8.11 -10.49
C ARG A 490 -4.86 7.13 -10.56
N TYR A 491 -4.95 6.35 -11.63
CA TYR A 491 -6.01 5.37 -11.79
C TYR A 491 -5.93 4.24 -10.77
N ALA A 492 -4.74 3.70 -10.48
CA ALA A 492 -4.58 2.72 -9.40
C ALA A 492 -5.07 3.25 -8.06
N ALA A 493 -4.69 4.50 -7.71
CA ALA A 493 -5.09 5.13 -6.46
C ALA A 493 -6.60 5.34 -6.33
N ALA A 494 -7.28 5.62 -7.43
CA ALA A 494 -8.71 5.89 -7.43
C ALA A 494 -9.58 4.65 -7.62
N SER A 495 -9.11 3.66 -8.39
CA SER A 495 -9.87 2.42 -8.67
C SER A 495 -9.65 1.32 -7.65
N GLY A 496 -8.53 1.34 -6.92
CA GLY A 496 -8.10 0.25 -6.04
C GLY A 496 -7.31 -0.85 -6.74
N ASP A 497 -7.15 -0.80 -8.07
CA ASP A 497 -6.31 -1.77 -8.79
C ASP A 497 -4.83 -1.40 -8.68
N HIS A 498 -4.19 -1.97 -7.66
CA HIS A 498 -2.78 -1.79 -7.34
C HIS A 498 -1.85 -2.84 -7.95
N ASN A 499 -2.29 -3.58 -8.98
CA ASN A 499 -1.45 -4.60 -9.59
C ASN A 499 -0.12 -4.00 -10.08
N ALA A 500 0.99 -4.59 -9.61
CA ALA A 500 2.33 -4.06 -9.80
C ALA A 500 2.76 -3.95 -11.28
N ILE A 501 2.14 -4.67 -12.22
CA ILE A 501 2.41 -4.48 -13.67
C ILE A 501 2.08 -3.05 -14.17
N HIS A 502 1.25 -2.32 -13.42
CA HIS A 502 0.86 -0.94 -13.70
C HIS A 502 1.69 0.10 -12.95
N LEU A 503 2.55 -0.31 -12.02
CA LEU A 503 3.25 0.60 -11.09
C LEU A 503 4.76 0.35 -11.03
N ASP A 504 5.21 -0.86 -11.40
CA ASP A 504 6.60 -1.31 -11.31
C ASP A 504 7.08 -1.88 -12.65
N ALA A 505 8.06 -1.22 -13.26
CA ALA A 505 8.63 -1.61 -14.54
C ALA A 505 9.37 -2.96 -14.49
N SER A 506 9.92 -3.36 -13.35
CA SER A 506 10.58 -4.66 -13.17
C SER A 506 9.55 -5.80 -13.13
N VAL A 507 8.42 -5.60 -12.45
CA VAL A 507 7.32 -6.58 -12.43
C VAL A 507 6.65 -6.67 -13.80
N ALA A 508 6.41 -5.53 -14.46
CA ALA A 508 5.92 -5.49 -15.84
C ALA A 508 6.85 -6.30 -16.78
N LYS A 509 8.17 -6.10 -16.68
CA LYS A 509 9.17 -6.88 -17.44
C LYS A 509 9.15 -8.37 -17.09
N ALA A 510 9.04 -8.72 -15.82
CA ALA A 510 8.92 -10.12 -15.39
C ALA A 510 7.64 -10.79 -15.95
N ALA A 511 6.56 -10.01 -16.10
CA ALA A 511 5.31 -10.43 -16.74
C ALA A 511 5.38 -10.44 -18.30
N GLY A 512 6.52 -10.06 -18.88
CA GLY A 512 6.75 -10.06 -20.33
C GLY A 512 6.32 -8.77 -21.05
N LEU A 513 6.10 -7.68 -20.31
CA LEU A 513 5.79 -6.35 -20.87
C LEU A 513 7.07 -5.52 -21.00
N PRO A 514 7.18 -4.62 -22.01
CA PRO A 514 8.39 -3.83 -22.20
C PRO A 514 8.58 -2.74 -21.13
N ASP A 515 7.49 -2.22 -20.57
CA ASP A 515 7.44 -1.23 -19.49
C ASP A 515 6.06 -1.33 -18.79
N VAL A 516 5.84 -0.51 -17.77
CA VAL A 516 4.55 -0.27 -17.12
C VAL A 516 3.49 0.06 -18.17
N ILE A 517 2.36 -0.65 -18.09
CA ILE A 517 1.19 -0.43 -18.95
C ILE A 517 0.09 0.29 -18.16
N LEU A 518 -0.72 1.08 -18.86
CA LEU A 518 -1.97 1.60 -18.32
C LEU A 518 -2.95 0.45 -18.07
N HIS A 519 -3.78 0.56 -17.03
CA HIS A 519 -4.87 -0.36 -16.77
C HIS A 519 -5.82 -0.43 -17.97
N GLY A 520 -6.19 -1.64 -18.37
CA GLY A 520 -7.22 -1.84 -19.41
C GLY A 520 -8.52 -1.12 -19.05
N LEU A 521 -8.94 -1.22 -17.79
CA LEU A 521 -10.14 -0.55 -17.29
C LEU A 521 -10.05 0.98 -17.28
N CYS A 522 -8.85 1.57 -17.16
CA CYS A 522 -8.65 3.01 -17.36
C CYS A 522 -8.87 3.39 -18.83
N THR A 523 -8.33 2.59 -19.75
CA THR A 523 -8.56 2.76 -21.20
C THR A 523 -10.05 2.64 -21.54
N MET A 524 -10.75 1.68 -20.91
CA MET A 524 -12.19 1.52 -21.04
C MET A 524 -12.97 2.70 -20.45
N ALA A 525 -12.51 3.31 -19.35
CA ALA A 525 -13.13 4.49 -18.78
C ALA A 525 -13.02 5.70 -19.73
N PHE A 526 -11.88 5.90 -20.40
CA PHE A 526 -11.76 6.89 -21.47
C PHE A 526 -12.75 6.64 -22.61
N ALA A 527 -12.88 5.38 -23.03
CA ALA A 527 -13.84 5.00 -24.07
C ALA A 527 -15.30 5.19 -23.64
N ALA A 528 -15.62 4.91 -22.38
CA ALA A 528 -16.96 5.12 -21.83
C ALA A 528 -17.30 6.61 -21.74
N ARG A 529 -16.32 7.46 -21.39
CA ARG A 529 -16.49 8.91 -21.44
C ARG A 529 -16.76 9.38 -22.87
N ALA A 530 -16.00 8.88 -23.86
CA ALA A 530 -16.26 9.18 -25.27
C ALA A 530 -17.67 8.76 -25.71
N ALA A 531 -18.17 7.62 -25.22
CA ALA A 531 -19.54 7.18 -25.46
C ALA A 531 -20.57 8.11 -24.81
N VAL A 532 -20.32 8.55 -23.58
CA VAL A 532 -21.22 9.46 -22.88
C VAL A 532 -21.27 10.83 -23.57
N ASP A 533 -20.11 11.39 -23.90
CA ASP A 533 -19.98 12.67 -24.59
C ASP A 533 -20.57 12.62 -26.01
N GLY A 534 -20.27 11.55 -26.75
CA GLY A 534 -20.58 11.46 -28.18
C GLY A 534 -21.99 10.99 -28.52
N VAL A 535 -22.49 9.98 -27.79
CA VAL A 535 -23.75 9.29 -28.16
C VAL A 535 -24.78 9.22 -27.03
N ALA A 536 -24.38 9.50 -25.79
CA ALA A 536 -25.29 9.58 -24.63
C ALA A 536 -25.71 11.02 -24.27
N GLN A 537 -25.39 12.02 -25.11
CA GLN A 537 -25.70 13.44 -24.87
C GLN A 537 -25.14 13.98 -23.54
N GLY A 538 -23.96 13.53 -23.13
CA GLY A 538 -23.33 13.91 -21.85
C GLY A 538 -24.03 13.35 -20.61
N ARG A 539 -24.98 12.42 -20.77
CA ARG A 539 -25.75 11.84 -19.66
C ARG A 539 -25.35 10.39 -19.41
N VAL A 540 -24.58 10.16 -18.35
CA VAL A 540 -24.19 8.81 -17.91
C VAL A 540 -25.41 7.92 -17.61
N GLU A 541 -26.54 8.51 -17.23
CA GLU A 541 -27.82 7.83 -17.00
C GLU A 541 -28.31 7.05 -18.23
N ARG A 542 -27.87 7.46 -19.42
CA ARG A 542 -28.27 6.83 -20.67
C ARG A 542 -27.33 5.71 -21.10
N LEU A 543 -26.14 5.58 -20.51
CA LEU A 543 -25.24 4.48 -20.82
C LEU A 543 -25.79 3.20 -20.18
N ARG A 544 -26.34 2.29 -20.99
CA ARG A 544 -26.96 1.04 -20.51
C ARG A 544 -26.02 -0.14 -20.52
N ARG A 545 -25.16 -0.22 -21.53
CA ARG A 545 -24.20 -1.30 -21.67
C ARG A 545 -22.94 -0.81 -22.36
N ILE A 546 -21.80 -1.31 -21.92
CA ILE A 546 -20.54 -1.20 -22.64
C ILE A 546 -19.76 -2.51 -22.53
N LYS A 547 -19.28 -3.00 -23.65
CA LYS A 547 -18.45 -4.20 -23.74
C LYS A 547 -17.22 -3.88 -24.56
N VAL A 548 -16.05 -4.36 -24.16
CA VAL A 548 -14.81 -4.22 -24.91
C VAL A 548 -13.93 -5.46 -24.78
N ARG A 549 -13.05 -5.65 -25.77
CA ARG A 549 -11.90 -6.55 -25.68
C ARG A 549 -10.60 -5.76 -25.58
N PHE A 550 -9.78 -6.08 -24.59
CA PHE A 550 -8.44 -5.53 -24.44
C PHE A 550 -7.52 -6.21 -25.46
N ALA A 551 -7.19 -5.50 -26.53
CA ALA A 551 -6.45 -6.05 -27.66
C ALA A 551 -4.94 -5.88 -27.50
N ARG A 552 -4.49 -4.76 -26.90
CA ARG A 552 -3.07 -4.40 -26.75
C ARG A 552 -2.83 -3.60 -25.47
N PRO A 553 -1.61 -3.71 -24.90
CA PRO A 553 -1.20 -2.81 -23.82
C PRO A 553 -1.11 -1.37 -24.32
N VAL A 554 -1.43 -0.43 -23.43
CA VAL A 554 -1.30 1.01 -23.63
C VAL A 554 -0.18 1.51 -22.71
N PHE A 555 0.64 2.43 -23.20
CA PHE A 555 1.77 2.97 -22.43
C PHE A 555 1.55 4.46 -22.12
N ARG A 556 2.26 4.94 -21.09
CA ARG A 556 2.32 6.36 -20.77
C ARG A 556 2.87 7.18 -21.94
N GLY A 557 2.32 8.37 -22.13
CA GLY A 557 2.63 9.27 -23.25
C GLY A 557 1.95 8.93 -24.57
N GLU A 558 1.29 7.76 -24.71
CA GLU A 558 0.56 7.45 -25.94
C GLU A 558 -0.69 8.31 -26.09
N ARG A 559 -0.97 8.74 -27.34
CA ARG A 559 -2.29 9.23 -27.74
C ARG A 559 -3.19 8.10 -28.18
N LEU A 560 -4.42 8.16 -27.71
CA LEU A 560 -5.50 7.23 -28.02
C LEU A 560 -6.63 7.97 -28.73
N SER A 561 -7.19 7.33 -29.75
CA SER A 561 -8.36 7.81 -30.47
C SER A 561 -9.51 6.83 -30.29
N THR A 562 -10.53 7.20 -29.52
CA THR A 562 -11.77 6.41 -29.46
C THR A 562 -12.68 6.84 -30.60
N GLN A 563 -13.16 5.88 -31.38
CA GLN A 563 -14.05 6.09 -32.52
C GLN A 563 -15.36 5.33 -32.29
N ILE A 564 -16.47 6.02 -32.52
CA ILE A 564 -17.82 5.49 -32.33
C ILE A 564 -18.57 5.53 -33.65
N ARG A 565 -19.22 4.41 -33.97
CA ARG A 565 -20.00 4.20 -35.19
C ARG A 565 -21.39 3.73 -34.80
N GLU A 566 -22.43 4.26 -35.43
CA GLU A 566 -23.78 3.76 -35.21
C GLU A 566 -23.99 2.47 -36.00
N ARG A 567 -24.44 1.41 -35.32
CA ARG A 567 -24.82 0.15 -35.97
C ARG A 567 -26.31 0.16 -36.26
N GLU A 568 -27.09 0.49 -35.24
CA GLU A 568 -28.55 0.61 -35.24
C GLU A 568 -28.93 1.70 -34.23
N PRO A 569 -30.14 2.30 -34.29
CA PRO A 569 -30.56 3.32 -33.34
C PRO A 569 -30.35 2.89 -31.88
N GLY A 570 -29.48 3.61 -31.17
CA GLY A 570 -29.15 3.33 -29.76
C GLY A 570 -28.10 2.23 -29.52
N ARG A 571 -27.58 1.58 -30.57
CA ARG A 571 -26.53 0.55 -30.52
C ARG A 571 -25.33 0.97 -31.36
N PHE A 572 -24.17 1.08 -30.72
CA PHE A 572 -22.96 1.63 -31.33
C PHE A 572 -21.80 0.63 -31.28
N LEU A 573 -20.93 0.69 -32.28
CA LEU A 573 -19.63 0.04 -32.27
C LEU A 573 -18.60 1.05 -31.76
N LEU A 574 -17.70 0.57 -30.90
CA LEU A 574 -16.63 1.35 -30.30
C LEU A 574 -15.29 0.69 -30.59
N GLU A 575 -14.31 1.48 -31.00
CA GLU A 575 -12.93 1.05 -31.14
C GLU A 575 -12.01 2.13 -30.57
N THR A 576 -10.96 1.76 -29.85
CA THR A 576 -9.93 2.72 -29.41
C THR A 576 -8.60 2.33 -30.05
N LEU A 577 -8.01 3.27 -30.77
CA LEU A 577 -6.78 3.11 -31.53
C LEU A 577 -5.63 3.84 -30.84
N ASN A 578 -4.41 3.31 -30.92
CA ASN A 578 -3.20 4.05 -30.56
C ASN A 578 -2.72 4.94 -31.72
N GLU A 579 -1.65 5.71 -31.50
CA GLU A 579 -1.02 6.59 -32.50
C GLU A 579 -0.63 5.91 -33.82
N LYS A 580 -0.49 4.58 -33.82
CA LYS A 580 -0.14 3.79 -35.01
C LYS A 580 -1.38 3.25 -35.73
N GLY A 581 -2.58 3.66 -35.33
CA GLY A 581 -3.85 3.18 -35.86
C GLY A 581 -4.15 1.72 -35.48
N GLN A 582 -3.54 1.20 -34.42
CA GLN A 582 -3.75 -0.19 -33.97
C GLN A 582 -4.78 -0.22 -32.85
N PRO A 583 -5.75 -1.16 -32.87
CA PRO A 583 -6.74 -1.23 -31.80
C PRO A 583 -6.11 -1.69 -30.49
N VAL A 584 -6.34 -0.89 -29.44
CA VAL A 584 -6.05 -1.20 -28.03
C VAL A 584 -7.30 -1.69 -27.32
N LEU A 585 -8.48 -1.15 -27.69
CA LEU A 585 -9.79 -1.73 -27.42
C LEU A 585 -10.44 -2.10 -28.75
N SER A 586 -10.85 -3.36 -28.89
CA SER A 586 -11.53 -3.85 -30.08
C SER A 586 -12.87 -4.50 -29.74
N HIS A 587 -13.70 -4.73 -30.77
CA HIS A 587 -15.04 -5.30 -30.63
C HIS A 587 -15.87 -4.59 -29.55
N GLY A 588 -15.71 -3.26 -29.46
CA GLY A 588 -16.45 -2.48 -28.50
C GLY A 588 -17.91 -2.37 -28.91
N GLU A 589 -18.81 -2.57 -27.97
CA GLU A 589 -20.25 -2.37 -28.16
C GLU A 589 -20.74 -1.43 -27.07
N VAL A 590 -21.58 -0.46 -27.44
CA VAL A 590 -22.22 0.47 -26.52
C VAL A 590 -23.71 0.48 -26.80
N GLU A 591 -24.52 0.39 -25.75
CA GLU A 591 -25.97 0.57 -25.83
C GLU A 591 -26.38 1.76 -24.97
N ILE A 592 -27.16 2.65 -25.57
CA ILE A 592 -27.71 3.85 -24.95
C ILE A 592 -29.23 3.71 -24.86
N GLY A 593 -29.83 4.08 -23.73
CA GLY A 593 -31.27 3.96 -23.48
C GLY A 593 -31.86 4.99 -22.54
#